data_AF-A0A7W0FC41-F1
#
_entry.id   AF-A0A7W0FC41-F1
#
_cell.length_a   1.000
_cell.length_b   1.000
_cell.length_c   1.000
_cell.angle_alpha   90.00
_cell.angle_beta   90.00
_cell.angle_gamma   90.00
#
_symmetry.space_group_name_H-M   'P 1'
#
loop_
_entity.id
_entity.type
_entity.pdbx_description
1 polymer ?
#
loop_
_entity_poly.entity_id
_entity_poly.type
_entity_poly.pdbx_seq_one_letter_code
_entity_poly.pdbx_strand_id
1 'polypeptide(L)' 'MKGRKQKLKRGFFISFEGIEGTGKSTQARLLSEYLAKKGRKTVLT' A
#
# COMPACT_ATOMS: atom_id res chain seq x y z
N MET A 1 -5.43 -37.52 7.21
CA MET A 1 -6.04 -36.18 7.17
C MET A 1 -4.99 -35.17 6.71
N LYS A 2 -5.11 -34.57 5.52
CA LYS A 2 -4.16 -33.54 5.05
C LYS A 2 -4.66 -32.16 5.49
N GLY A 3 -3.88 -31.48 6.34
CA GLY A 3 -4.18 -30.13 6.84
C GLY A 3 -4.25 -29.11 5.69
N ARG A 4 -5.33 -28.32 5.68
CA ARG A 4 -5.55 -27.26 4.69
C ARG A 4 -4.51 -26.16 4.91
N LYS A 5 -3.54 -25.99 3.99
CA LYS A 5 -2.59 -24.85 4.04
C LYS A 5 -3.38 -23.54 3.98
N GLN A 6 -3.22 -22.70 5.00
CA GLN A 6 -3.87 -21.39 5.07
C GLN A 6 -3.32 -20.48 3.96
N LYS A 7 -4.22 -19.85 3.19
CA LYS A 7 -3.85 -18.97 2.07
C LYS A 7 -3.33 -17.65 2.65
N LEU A 8 -2.03 -17.38 2.48
CA LEU A 8 -1.43 -16.10 2.89
C LEU A 8 -2.16 -14.93 2.20
N LYS A 9 -2.56 -13.92 2.98
CA LYS A 9 -3.08 -12.67 2.41
C LYS A 9 -1.92 -11.95 1.72
N ARG A 10 -2.04 -11.75 0.41
CA ARG A 10 -1.05 -10.99 -0.38
C ARG A 10 -1.40 -9.50 -0.34
N GLY A 11 -0.38 -8.66 -0.24
CA GLY A 11 -0.48 -7.20 -0.31
C GLY A 11 0.65 -6.63 -1.17
N PHE A 12 0.63 -5.31 -1.38
CA PHE A 12 1.67 -4.58 -2.10
C PHE A 12 2.46 -3.70 -1.13
N PHE A 13 3.76 -3.60 -1.37
CA PHE A 13 4.63 -2.59 -0.78
C PHE A 13 5.06 -1.63 -1.90
N ILE A 14 4.85 -0.33 -1.69
CA ILE A 14 5.03 0.70 -2.72
C ILE A 14 5.98 1.76 -2.12
N SER A 15 7.10 2.01 -2.79
CA SER A 15 7.99 3.15 -2.48
C SER A 15 7.81 4.26 -3.50
N PHE A 16 7.91 5.51 -3.05
CA PHE A 16 7.97 6.70 -3.89
C PHE A 16 9.39 7.26 -3.84
N GLU A 17 10.10 7.23 -4.96
CA GLU A 17 11.49 7.70 -5.08
C GLU A 17 11.57 9.03 -5.86
N GLY A 18 12.64 9.79 -5.62
CA GLY A 18 12.92 11.05 -6.33
C GLY A 18 13.65 12.09 -5.47
N ILE A 19 14.19 13.12 -6.12
CA ILE A 19 14.96 14.19 -5.45
C ILE A 19 14.11 15.00 -4.45
N GLU A 20 14.76 15.82 -3.62
CA GLU A 20 14.06 16.72 -2.70
C GLU A 20 13.11 17.67 -3.44
N GLY A 21 11.97 18.00 -2.82
CA GLY A 21 10.98 18.90 -3.42
C GLY A 21 10.07 18.30 -4.49
N THR A 22 10.22 17.02 -4.88
CA THR A 22 9.35 16.39 -5.91
C THR A 22 7.94 16.01 -5.45
N GLY A 23 7.61 16.23 -4.16
CA GLY A 23 6.28 15.95 -3.64
C GLY A 23 5.97 14.47 -3.32
N LYS A 24 6.99 13.64 -3.08
CA LYS A 24 6.85 12.20 -2.71
C LYS A 24 5.83 11.96 -1.59
N SER A 25 5.93 12.73 -0.50
CA SER A 25 5.01 12.62 0.65
C SER A 25 3.57 12.98 0.27
N THR A 26 3.39 14.02 -0.55
CA THR A 26 2.08 14.39 -1.10
C THR A 26 1.49 13.25 -1.93
N GLN A 27 2.28 12.65 -2.83
CA GLN A 27 1.82 11.55 -3.68
C GLN A 27 1.51 10.29 -2.89
N ALA A 28 2.33 9.94 -1.90
CA ALA A 28 2.09 8.80 -1.02
C ALA A 28 0.78 8.97 -0.23
N ARG A 29 0.50 10.19 0.27
CA ARG A 29 -0.77 10.52 0.95
C ARG A 29 -1.97 10.40 0.02
N LEU A 30 -1.88 11.00 -1.18
CA LEU A 30 -2.96 10.96 -2.18
C LEU A 30 -3.27 9.53 -2.62
N LEU A 31 -2.24 8.71 -2.84
CA LEU A 31 -2.43 7.30 -3.20
C LEU A 31 -3.12 6.53 -2.05
N SER A 32 -2.67 6.73 -0.82
CA SER A 32 -3.29 6.08 0.35
C SER A 32 -4.77 6.43 0.47
N GLU A 33 -5.12 7.72 0.37
CA GLU A 33 -6.51 8.20 0.39
C GLU A 33 -7.34 7.64 -0.77
N TYR A 34 -6.78 7.63 -1.98
CA TYR A 34 -7.45 7.07 -3.16
C TYR A 34 -7.77 5.58 -2.98
N LEU A 35 -6.81 4.78 -2.51
CA LEU A 35 -7.00 3.35 -2.28
C LEU A 35 -8.00 3.09 -1.15
N ALA A 36 -7.94 3.87 -0.07
CA ALA A 36 -8.90 3.81 1.03
C ALA A 36 -10.33 4.12 0.56
N LYS A 37 -10.52 5.18 -0.27
CA LYS A 37 -11.80 5.52 -0.90
C LYS A 37 -12.34 4.41 -1.81
N LYS A 38 -11.47 3.54 -2.31
CA LYS A 38 -11.84 2.36 -3.10
C LYS A 38 -11.97 1.07 -2.26
N GLY A 39 -12.04 1.18 -0.93
CA GLY A 39 -12.25 0.06 0.00
C GLY A 39 -11.01 -0.81 0.24
N ARG A 40 -9.82 -0.35 -0.13
CA ARG A 40 -8.56 -1.09 0.09
C ARG A 40 -7.92 -0.64 1.40
N LYS A 41 -7.51 -1.60 2.23
CA LYS A 41 -6.76 -1.32 3.45
C LYS A 41 -5.34 -0.86 3.09
N THR A 42 -4.95 0.32 3.55
CA THR A 42 -3.60 0.88 3.37
C THR A 42 -2.94 1.18 4.71
N VAL A 43 -1.62 1.24 4.70
CA VAL A 43 -0.79 1.79 5.79
C VAL A 43 0.22 2.70 5.10
N LEU A 44 0.32 3.95 5.56
CA LEU A 44 1.34 4.91 5.14
C LEU A 44 2.29 5.10 6.32
N THR A 45 3.60 4.95 6.09
CA THR A 45 4.67 5.03 7.10
C THR A 45 5.72 6.03 6.69
#